data_AF-A0AAE8VWQ4-F1
#
_entry.id   AF-A0AAE8VWQ4-F1
#
_cell.length_a   1.000
_cell.length_b   1.000
_cell.length_c   1.000
_cell.angle_alpha   90.00
_cell.angle_beta   90.00
_cell.angle_gamma   90.00
#
_symmetry.space_group_name_H-M   'P 1'
#
loop_
_entity.id
_entity.type
_entity.pdbx_description
1 polymer ?
#
loop_
_entity_poly.entity_id
_entity_poly.type
_entity_poly.pdbx_seq_one_letter_code
_entity_poly.pdbx_strand_id
1 'polypeptide(L)'
;AVLRASVKTNAYIGSHPDEAKAAANAQLKADSGKELPANVLDPAWKSIQFTDDPLASTLQTEADHAVKAGLLEKPKLDGIYDLTPLNKVLKAEGEPAVDDAGLGVK
;
A
#
# COMPACT_ATOMS: atom_id res chain seq x y z
N ALA A 1 9.33 13.16 5.76
CA ALA A 1 10.18 12.74 4.63
C ALA A 1 9.68 11.42 4.03
N VAL A 2 9.51 10.37 4.84
CA VAL A 2 9.07 9.03 4.40
C VAL A 2 7.76 9.04 3.61
N LEU A 3 6.66 9.57 4.17
CA LEU A 3 5.36 9.58 3.46
C LEU A 3 5.39 10.35 2.13
N ARG A 4 6.10 11.49 2.09
CA ARG A 4 6.30 12.24 0.85
C ARG A 4 7.04 11.41 -0.20
N ALA A 5 8.08 10.67 0.21
CA ALA A 5 8.78 9.79 -0.70
C ALA A 5 7.87 8.67 -1.21
N SER A 6 7.08 8.05 -0.33
CA SER A 6 6.12 7.00 -0.69
C SER A 6 5.12 7.48 -1.75
N VAL A 7 4.46 8.62 -1.52
CA VAL A 7 3.48 9.21 -2.45
C VAL A 7 4.13 9.51 -3.81
N LYS A 8 5.33 10.10 -3.81
CA LYS A 8 6.06 10.38 -5.06
C LYS A 8 6.48 9.11 -5.79
N THR A 9 6.85 8.06 -5.06
CA THR A 9 7.17 6.76 -5.66
C THR A 9 5.93 6.13 -6.29
N ASN A 10 4.77 6.16 -5.62
CA ASN A 10 3.51 5.69 -6.20
C ASN A 10 3.15 6.45 -7.49
N ALA A 11 3.26 7.79 -7.48
CA ALA A 11 3.06 8.61 -8.67
C ALA A 11 4.06 8.28 -9.80
N TYR A 12 5.33 8.03 -9.46
CA TYR A 12 6.34 7.61 -10.42
C TYR A 12 6.00 6.23 -11.02
N ILE A 13 5.61 5.25 -10.20
CA ILE A 13 5.19 3.92 -10.66
C ILE A 13 4.03 4.01 -11.65
N GLY A 14 3.03 4.85 -11.36
CA GLY A 14 1.88 5.06 -12.25
C GLY A 14 2.24 5.71 -13.59
N SER A 15 3.23 6.61 -13.59
CA SER A 15 3.67 7.32 -14.80
C SER A 15 4.76 6.59 -15.60
N HIS A 16 5.49 5.67 -14.96
CA HIS A 16 6.60 4.92 -15.56
C HIS A 16 6.48 3.40 -15.26
N PRO A 17 5.39 2.74 -15.67
CA PRO A 17 5.09 1.37 -15.24
C PRO A 17 6.13 0.35 -15.70
N ASP A 18 6.71 0.50 -16.90
CA ASP A 18 7.74 -0.42 -17.40
C ASP A 18 9.08 -0.25 -16.67
N GLU A 19 9.48 0.99 -16.38
CA GLU A 19 10.68 1.28 -15.60
C GLU A 19 10.55 0.79 -14.16
N ALA A 20 9.39 1.03 -13.54
CA ALA A 20 9.08 0.56 -12.19
C ALA A 20 9.07 -0.96 -12.11
N LYS A 21 8.46 -1.65 -13.08
CA LYS A 21 8.46 -3.12 -13.18
C LYS A 21 9.87 -3.67 -13.33
N ALA A 22 10.69 -3.06 -14.18
CA ALA A 22 12.08 -3.47 -14.39
C ALA A 22 12.91 -3.26 -13.11
N ALA A 23 12.77 -2.11 -12.45
CA ALA A 23 13.44 -1.82 -11.18
C ALA A 23 13.03 -2.81 -10.08
N ALA A 24 11.74 -3.12 -9.95
CA ALA A 24 11.24 -4.09 -8.99
C ALA A 24 11.81 -5.49 -9.23
N ASN A 25 11.89 -5.95 -10.49
CA ASN A 25 12.43 -7.27 -10.82
C ASN A 25 13.95 -7.35 -10.60
N ALA A 26 14.68 -6.27 -10.89
CA ALA A 26 16.10 -6.17 -10.60
C ALA A 26 16.36 -6.20 -9.08
N GLN A 27 15.55 -5.49 -8.28
CA GLN A 27 15.65 -5.54 -6.82
C GLN A 27 15.33 -6.93 -6.28
N LEU A 28 14.30 -7.59 -6.82
CA LEU A 28 13.97 -8.97 -6.45
C LEU A 28 15.12 -9.94 -6.69
N LYS A 29 15.90 -9.76 -7.76
CA LYS A 29 17.13 -10.53 -8.00
C LYS A 29 18.18 -10.31 -6.92
N ALA A 30 18.36 -9.06 -6.50
CA ALA A 30 19.30 -8.73 -5.43
C ALA A 30 18.87 -9.37 -4.10
N ASP A 31 17.58 -9.33 -3.78
CA ASP A 31 17.05 -9.81 -2.49
C ASP A 31 16.87 -11.34 -2.43
N SER A 32 16.51 -11.98 -3.55
CA SER A 32 16.15 -13.40 -3.61
C SER A 32 17.09 -14.27 -4.47
N GLY A 33 18.03 -13.65 -5.17
CA GLY A 33 18.99 -14.31 -6.07
C GLY A 33 18.49 -14.55 -7.50
N LYS A 34 17.21 -14.30 -7.82
CA LYS A 34 16.64 -14.51 -9.17
C LYS A 34 15.58 -13.45 -9.53
N GLU A 35 15.53 -13.15 -10.82
CA GLU A 35 14.43 -12.40 -11.44
C GLU A 35 13.24 -13.31 -11.69
N LEU A 36 12.03 -12.74 -11.73
CA LEU A 36 10.87 -13.43 -12.29
C LEU A 36 10.98 -13.45 -13.82
N PRO A 37 10.63 -14.57 -14.47
CA PRO A 37 10.54 -14.61 -15.93
C PRO A 37 9.41 -13.70 -16.41
N ALA A 38 9.57 -13.09 -17.58
CA ALA A 38 8.63 -12.09 -18.11
C ALA A 38 7.19 -12.62 -18.21
N ASN A 39 7.01 -13.89 -18.58
CA ASN A 39 5.69 -14.52 -18.67
C ASN A 39 4.95 -14.65 -17.33
N VAL A 40 5.63 -14.48 -16.19
CA VAL A 40 5.04 -14.39 -14.84
C VAL A 40 4.91 -12.94 -14.41
N LEU A 41 5.97 -12.14 -14.59
CA LEU A 41 6.02 -10.76 -14.13
C LEU A 41 4.98 -9.87 -14.83
N ASP A 42 4.88 -9.96 -16.16
CA ASP A 42 4.02 -9.08 -16.96
C ASP A 42 2.52 -9.19 -16.60
N PRO A 43 1.92 -10.39 -16.44
CA PRO A 43 0.53 -10.49 -15.98
C PRO A 43 0.37 -10.15 -14.50
N ALA A 44 1.36 -10.46 -13.65
CA ALA A 44 1.29 -10.13 -12.23
C ALA A 44 1.27 -8.61 -12.01
N TRP A 45 2.13 -7.86 -12.70
CA TRP A 45 2.23 -6.41 -12.57
C TRP A 45 0.91 -5.70 -12.89
N LYS A 46 0.19 -6.17 -13.92
CA LYS A 46 -1.13 -5.63 -14.32
C LYS A 46 -2.21 -5.86 -13.26
N SER A 47 -2.00 -6.80 -12.35
CA SER A 47 -2.94 -7.14 -11.28
C SER A 47 -2.68 -6.34 -9.99
N ILE A 48 -1.67 -5.46 -9.98
CA ILE A 48 -1.30 -4.65 -8.82
C ILE A 48 -1.82 -3.22 -9.03
N GLN A 49 -2.50 -2.69 -8.02
CA GLN A 49 -2.83 -1.27 -7.92
C GLN A 49 -1.96 -0.65 -6.83
N PHE A 50 -1.13 0.32 -7.22
CA PHE A 50 -0.39 1.17 -6.28
C PHE A 50 -1.28 2.34 -5.87
N THR A 51 -1.42 2.56 -4.57
CA THR A 51 -2.34 3.57 -4.01
C THR A 51 -1.74 4.22 -2.78
N ASP A 52 -2.09 5.48 -2.56
CA ASP A 52 -1.80 6.19 -1.31
C ASP A 52 -2.91 5.98 -0.26
N ASP A 53 -4.05 5.39 -0.65
CA ASP A 53 -5.14 5.04 0.26
C ASP A 53 -4.77 3.80 1.10
N PRO A 54 -4.78 3.90 2.45
CA PRO A 54 -4.52 2.76 3.33
C PRO A 54 -5.66 1.72 3.37
N LEU A 55 -6.78 1.96 2.67
CA LEU A 55 -7.96 1.10 2.59
C LEU A 55 -8.57 0.80 3.97
N ALA A 56 -8.68 1.81 4.83
CA ALA A 56 -9.07 1.63 6.23
C ALA A 56 -10.39 0.86 6.44
N SER A 57 -11.33 0.97 5.50
CA SER A 57 -12.60 0.22 5.55
C SER A 57 -12.45 -1.30 5.47
N THR A 58 -11.32 -1.84 4.98
CA THR A 58 -11.11 -3.30 4.86
C THR A 58 -10.65 -3.93 6.17
N LEU A 59 -10.01 -3.16 7.04
CA LEU A 59 -9.30 -3.68 8.21
C LEU A 59 -10.20 -4.47 9.17
N GLN A 60 -11.45 -4.02 9.38
CA GLN A 60 -12.40 -4.76 10.21
C GLN A 60 -12.71 -6.14 9.63
N THR A 61 -12.90 -6.22 8.30
CA THR A 61 -13.17 -7.50 7.62
C THR A 61 -11.94 -8.41 7.69
N GLU A 62 -10.74 -7.87 7.51
CA GLU A 62 -9.48 -8.63 7.65
C GLU A 62 -9.31 -9.19 9.06
N ALA A 63 -9.58 -8.38 10.10
CA ALA A 63 -9.55 -8.80 11.49
C ALA A 63 -10.58 -9.90 11.78
N ASP A 64 -11.82 -9.75 11.29
CA ASP A 64 -12.88 -10.74 11.47
C ASP A 64 -12.51 -12.09 10.82
N HIS A 65 -11.88 -12.04 9.64
CA HIS A 65 -11.35 -13.24 8.97
C HIS A 65 -10.23 -13.91 9.78
N ALA A 66 -9.29 -13.13 10.34
CA ALA A 66 -8.21 -13.67 11.17
C ALA A 66 -8.74 -14.31 12.46
N VAL A 67 -9.74 -13.71 13.11
CA VAL A 67 -10.43 -14.28 14.28
C VAL A 67 -11.12 -15.58 13.91
N LYS A 68 -11.88 -15.60 12.80
CA LYS A 68 -12.56 -16.81 12.31
C LYS A 68 -11.58 -17.94 11.99
N ALA A 69 -10.40 -17.60 11.48
CA ALA A 69 -9.34 -18.56 11.19
C ALA A 69 -8.57 -19.03 12.44
N GLY A 70 -8.85 -18.47 13.62
CA GLY A 70 -8.13 -18.77 14.87
C GLY A 70 -6.71 -18.20 14.93
N LEU A 71 -6.38 -17.24 14.06
CA LEU A 71 -5.06 -16.60 13.99
C LEU A 71 -4.94 -15.39 14.92
N LEU A 72 -6.07 -14.88 15.42
CA LEU A 72 -6.12 -13.68 16.25
C LEU A 72 -7.25 -13.76 17.28
N GLU A 73 -7.05 -13.19 18.46
CA GLU A 73 -8.15 -12.79 19.34
C GLU A 73 -8.85 -11.53 18.80
N LYS A 74 -10.05 -11.18 19.29
CA LYS A 74 -10.75 -9.99 18.77
C LYS A 74 -9.93 -8.71 19.05
N PRO A 75 -9.39 -8.02 18.02
CA PRO A 75 -8.52 -6.87 18.24
C PRO A 75 -9.34 -5.61 18.52
N LYS A 76 -8.73 -4.65 19.20
CA LYS A 76 -9.24 -3.28 19.29
C LYS A 76 -8.64 -2.47 18.14
N LEU A 77 -9.48 -2.02 17.22
CA LEU A 77 -9.07 -1.29 16.02
C LEU A 77 -9.21 0.24 16.15
N ASP A 78 -9.94 0.73 17.14
CA ASP A 78 -10.09 2.17 17.37
C ASP A 78 -8.73 2.85 17.60
N GLY A 79 -8.43 3.89 16.81
CA GLY A 79 -7.20 4.67 16.95
C GLY A 79 -5.99 4.04 16.25
N ILE A 80 -6.17 3.02 15.42
CA ILE A 80 -5.05 2.36 14.72
C ILE A 80 -4.49 3.23 13.58
N TYR A 81 -5.29 4.14 13.02
CA TYR A 81 -4.86 5.07 11.98
C TYR A 81 -4.61 6.47 12.53
N ASP A 82 -3.42 7.02 12.27
CA ASP A 82 -3.19 8.46 12.27
C ASP A 82 -2.89 8.91 10.84
N LEU A 83 -3.93 9.33 10.11
CA LEU A 83 -3.81 9.78 8.72
C LEU A 83 -3.46 11.26 8.61
N THR A 84 -3.29 11.97 9.72
CA THR A 84 -2.91 13.40 9.73
C THR A 84 -1.64 13.66 8.92
N PRO A 85 -0.55 12.88 9.08
CA PRO A 85 0.68 13.11 8.34
C PRO A 85 0.54 12.82 6.84
N LEU A 86 -0.23 11.80 6.47
CA LEU A 86 -0.48 11.42 5.08
C LEU A 86 -1.35 12.47 4.37
N ASN A 87 -2.46 12.88 4.98
CA ASN A 87 -3.35 13.89 4.41
C ASN A 87 -2.67 15.26 4.27
N LYS A 88 -1.70 15.59 5.14
CA LYS A 88 -0.84 16.77 4.95
C LYS A 88 0.05 16.67 3.70
N VAL A 89 0.55 15.48 3.38
CA VAL A 89 1.35 15.23 2.17
C VAL A 89 0.47 15.26 0.92
N LEU A 90 -0.64 14.54 0.91
CA LEU A 90 -1.58 14.50 -0.21
C LEU A 90 -2.06 15.89 -0.60
N LYS A 91 -2.47 16.69 0.39
CA LYS A 91 -2.83 18.10 0.18
C LYS A 91 -1.72 18.93 -0.44
N ALA A 92 -0.46 18.69 -0.08
CA ALA A 92 0.69 19.42 -0.63
C ALA A 92 1.01 19.01 -2.08
N GLU A 93 0.66 17.78 -2.48
CA GLU A 93 0.81 17.27 -3.85
C GLU A 93 -0.48 17.50 -4.70
N GLY A 94 -1.53 18.08 -4.12
CA GLY A 94 -2.79 18.40 -4.81
C GLY A 94 -3.81 17.27 -4.86
N GLU A 95 -3.57 16.19 -4.11
CA GLU A 95 -4.38 14.98 -4.04
C GLU A 95 -5.48 15.08 -2.95
N PRO A 96 -6.59 14.34 -3.09
CA PRO A 96 -7.64 14.29 -2.07
C PRO A 96 -7.14 13.65 -0.77
N ALA A 97 -7.78 14.02 0.34
CA ALA A 97 -7.54 13.36 1.62
C ALA A 97 -8.17 11.96 1.63
N VAL A 98 -7.56 11.05 2.36
CA VAL A 98 -8.04 9.68 2.61
C VAL A 98 -8.75 9.60 3.96
N ASP A 99 -9.69 8.68 4.06
CA ASP A 99 -10.56 8.46 5.22
C ASP A 99 -10.06 7.26 6.06
N ASP A 100 -10.19 7.36 7.38
CA ASP A 100 -9.78 6.30 8.31
C ASP A 100 -10.92 5.30 8.63
N ALA A 101 -12.06 5.40 7.95
CA ALA A 101 -13.26 4.60 8.16
C ALA A 101 -13.79 4.62 9.61
N GLY A 102 -13.51 5.69 10.36
CA GLY A 102 -13.86 5.82 11.78
C GLY A 102 -12.91 5.08 12.72
N LEU A 103 -11.81 4.51 12.21
CA LEU A 103 -10.78 3.81 12.97
C LEU A 103 -9.61 4.74 13.35
N GLY A 104 -9.73 6.04 13.08
CA GLY A 104 -8.73 7.05 13.37
C GLY A 104 -8.48 7.33 14.85
N VAL A 105 -7.32 7.94 15.15
CA VAL A 105 -7.03 8.54 16.46
C VAL A 105 -8.04 9.64 16.79
N LYS A 106 -8.48 9.68 18.05
CA LYS A 106 -9.41 10.69 18.58
C LYS A 106 -8.68 11.75 19.39
#